data_AF-A0A4U7ELS1-F1
#
_entry.id   AF-A0A4U7ELS1-F1
#
_cell.length_a   1.000
_cell.length_b   1.000
_cell.length_c   1.000
_cell.angle_alpha   90.00
_cell.angle_beta   90.00
_cell.angle_gamma   90.00
#
_symmetry.space_group_name_H-M   'P 1'
#
loop_
_entity.id
_entity.type
_entity.pdbx_description
1 polymer ?
#
loop_
_entity_poly.entity_id
_entity_poly.type
_entity_poly.pdbx_seq_one_letter_code
_entity_poly.pdbx_strand_id
1 'polypeptide(L)'
;MRRLTRSELASRVGPRSPSDAFWRRAIDRGEAALGVGADAVDEGAPPGDEPTEPLDTGDIVDVGDHAFVVVDADRTESGGRIYRIELVADREGD
;
A
#
# COMPACT_ATOMS: atom_id res chain seq x y z
N MET A 1 -9.37 8.01 0.56
CA MET A 1 -9.55 7.68 1.99
C MET A 1 -10.44 6.46 2.13
N ARG A 2 -9.82 5.30 1.92
CA ARG A 2 -10.35 3.97 2.14
C ARG A 2 -9.46 3.30 3.20
N ARG A 3 -10.06 2.43 4.00
CA ARG A 3 -9.33 1.56 4.95
C ARG A 3 -9.24 0.17 4.34
N LEU A 4 -8.05 -0.40 4.41
CA LEU A 4 -7.67 -1.63 3.73
C LEU A 4 -6.97 -2.54 4.72
N THR A 5 -7.42 -3.78 4.83
CA THR A 5 -6.64 -4.78 5.55
C THR A 5 -5.44 -5.24 4.73
N ARG A 6 -4.41 -5.79 5.39
CA ARG A 6 -3.27 -6.44 4.72
C ARG A 6 -3.70 -7.43 3.62
N SER A 7 -4.77 -8.20 3.86
CA SER A 7 -5.30 -9.18 2.90
C SER A 7 -5.94 -8.52 1.69
N GLU A 8 -6.69 -7.43 1.89
CA GLU A 8 -7.26 -6.66 0.79
C GLU A 8 -6.18 -5.93 -0.02
N LEU A 9 -5.18 -5.38 0.66
CA LEU A 9 -4.02 -4.81 -0.01
C LEU A 9 -3.34 -5.88 -0.87
N ALA A 10 -3.07 -7.06 -0.31
CA ALA A 10 -2.49 -8.19 -1.03
C ALA A 10 -3.32 -8.60 -2.27
N SER A 11 -4.65 -8.61 -2.14
CA SER A 11 -5.55 -8.88 -3.26
C SER A 11 -5.48 -7.81 -4.36
N ARG A 12 -5.15 -6.55 -4.03
CA ARG A 12 -5.04 -5.45 -5.01
C ARG A 12 -3.66 -5.32 -5.63
N VAL A 13 -2.60 -5.54 -4.86
CA VAL A 13 -1.21 -5.50 -5.38
C VAL A 13 -0.80 -6.82 -6.04
N GLY A 14 -1.70 -7.80 -6.09
CA GLY A 14 -1.54 -9.06 -6.78
C GLY A 14 -0.40 -9.93 -6.22
N PRO A 15 0.24 -10.77 -7.07
CA PRO A 15 1.19 -11.80 -6.63
C PRO A 15 2.46 -11.25 -5.97
N ARG A 16 2.72 -9.94 -6.05
CA ARG A 16 3.84 -9.27 -5.36
C ARG A 16 3.40 -8.56 -4.08
N SER A 17 2.60 -9.26 -3.28
CA SER A 17 2.20 -8.78 -1.97
C SER A 17 3.40 -8.55 -1.04
N PRO A 18 3.42 -7.47 -0.24
CA PRO A 18 4.50 -7.20 0.70
C PRO A 18 4.65 -8.32 1.74
N SER A 19 5.89 -8.79 1.91
CA SER A 19 6.23 -9.86 2.84
C SER A 19 6.12 -9.42 4.31
N ASP A 20 6.00 -10.37 5.23
CA ASP A 20 5.95 -10.06 6.67
C ASP A 20 7.19 -9.31 7.17
N ALA A 21 8.37 -9.67 6.67
CA ALA A 21 9.62 -9.00 6.98
C ALA A 21 9.64 -7.52 6.55
N PHE A 22 8.91 -7.16 5.47
CA PHE A 22 8.73 -5.78 5.07
C PHE A 22 7.91 -5.03 6.12
N TRP A 23 6.77 -5.58 6.53
CA TRP A 23 5.90 -4.98 7.53
C TRP A 23 6.58 -4.80 8.88
N ARG A 24 7.36 -5.80 9.34
CA ARG A 24 8.13 -5.69 10.58
C ARG A 24 9.15 -4.54 10.53
N ARG A 25 9.80 -4.33 9.38
CA ARG A 25 10.72 -3.20 9.18
C ARG A 25 10.00 -1.87 9.08
N ALA A 26 8.81 -1.85 8.47
CA ALA A 26 7.98 -0.66 8.39
C ALA A 26 7.51 -0.22 9.79
N ILE A 27 7.12 -1.17 10.63
CA ILE A 27 6.74 -0.91 12.02
C ILE A 27 7.94 -0.40 12.83
N ASP A 28 9.09 -1.06 12.72
CA ASP A 28 10.32 -0.69 13.43
C ASP A 28 10.81 0.72 13.07
N ARG A 29 10.69 1.12 11.79
CA ARG A 29 11.07 2.45 11.32
C ARG A 29 9.98 3.51 11.46
N GLY A 30 8.72 3.11 11.59
CA GLY A 30 7.57 4.01 11.48
C GLY A 30 7.24 4.47 10.06
N GLU A 31 7.99 4.04 9.04
CA GLU A 31 7.75 4.37 7.64
C GLU A 31 8.28 3.28 6.70
N ALA A 32 7.69 3.17 5.51
CA ALA A 32 8.18 2.31 4.45
C ALA A 32 7.76 2.77 3.05
N ALA A 33 8.46 2.27 2.04
CA ALA A 33 8.11 2.45 0.64
C ALA A 33 7.61 1.12 0.06
N LEU A 34 6.33 1.05 -0.29
CA LEU A 34 5.67 -0.09 -0.90
C LEU A 34 5.77 0.00 -2.43
N GLY A 35 6.63 -0.81 -3.03
CA GLY A 35 6.72 -0.95 -4.48
C GLY A 35 5.66 -1.89 -5.04
N VAL A 36 4.87 -1.41 -5.98
CA VAL A 36 3.84 -2.14 -6.72
C VAL A 36 4.28 -2.21 -8.19
N GLY A 37 4.36 -3.43 -8.73
CA GLY A 37 4.76 -3.65 -10.12
C GLY A 37 3.68 -3.20 -11.10
N ALA A 38 4.07 -2.96 -12.36
CA ALA A 38 3.14 -2.57 -13.42
C ALA A 38 1.98 -3.56 -13.58
N ASP A 39 2.24 -4.86 -13.46
CA ASP A 39 1.19 -5.91 -13.49
C ASP A 39 0.04 -5.61 -12.52
N ALA A 40 0.33 -5.14 -11.31
CA ALA A 40 -0.69 -4.85 -10.31
C ALA A 40 -1.38 -3.49 -10.47
N VAL A 41 -0.80 -2.59 -11.27
CA VAL A 41 -1.43 -1.32 -11.67
C VAL A 41 -2.36 -1.55 -12.87
N ASP A 42 -2.04 -2.51 -13.73
CA ASP A 42 -2.74 -2.81 -14.99
C ASP A 42 -3.81 -3.91 -14.84
N GLU A 43 -3.59 -4.95 -14.01
CA GLU A 43 -4.52 -6.10 -13.83
C GLU A 43 -5.88 -5.73 -13.21
N GLY A 44 -6.04 -4.51 -12.68
CA GLY A 44 -7.29 -4.06 -12.06
C GLY A 44 -8.35 -3.59 -13.06
N ALA A 45 -7.99 -3.28 -14.30
CA ALA A 45 -8.91 -2.73 -15.30
C ALA A 45 -9.11 -3.71 -16.47
N PRO A 46 -10.35 -4.10 -16.82
CA PRO A 46 -10.58 -4.73 -18.12
C PRO A 46 -10.11 -3.79 -19.24
N PRO A 47 -9.69 -4.31 -20.42
CA PRO A 47 -9.20 -3.48 -21.51
C PRO A 47 -10.32 -2.52 -21.95
N GLY A 48 -10.23 -1.25 -21.55
CA GLY A 48 -11.23 -0.21 -21.83
C GLY A 48 -11.68 0.62 -20.62
N ASP A 49 -11.40 0.20 -19.39
CA ASP A 49 -11.66 0.97 -18.17
C ASP A 49 -10.41 1.76 -17.75
N GLU A 50 -10.61 2.94 -17.13
CA GLU A 50 -9.51 3.74 -16.59
C GLU A 50 -8.75 2.92 -15.52
N PRO A 51 -7.40 2.88 -15.55
CA PRO A 51 -6.63 2.10 -14.60
C PRO A 51 -6.96 2.56 -13.18
N THR A 52 -7.58 1.67 -12.41
CA THR A 52 -7.89 1.97 -11.00
C THR A 52 -6.61 1.78 -10.21
N GLU A 53 -6.04 2.89 -9.73
CA GLU A 53 -4.82 2.85 -8.94
C GLU A 53 -5.05 1.98 -7.68
N PRO A 54 -4.13 1.05 -7.35
CA PRO A 54 -4.36 0.08 -6.28
C PRO A 54 -4.46 0.72 -4.88
N LEU A 55 -3.83 1.88 -4.70
CA LEU A 55 -3.83 2.67 -3.47
C LEU A 55 -3.85 4.16 -3.84
N ASP A 56 -4.52 4.96 -3.01
CA ASP A 56 -4.55 6.42 -3.10
C ASP A 56 -3.83 7.06 -1.90
N THR A 57 -3.29 8.27 -2.08
CA THR A 57 -2.78 9.05 -0.95
C THR A 57 -3.90 9.34 0.05
N GLY A 58 -3.63 9.10 1.33
CA GLY A 58 -4.58 9.16 2.43
C GLY A 58 -5.35 7.87 2.69
N ASP A 59 -5.12 6.80 1.94
CA ASP A 59 -5.63 5.48 2.29
C ASP A 59 -4.86 4.88 3.47
N ILE A 60 -5.54 4.07 4.28
CA ILE A 60 -5.00 3.48 5.50
C ILE A 60 -4.96 1.96 5.33
N VAL A 61 -3.81 1.36 5.61
CA VAL A 61 -3.54 -0.08 5.58
C VAL A 61 -3.41 -0.60 7.01
N ASP A 62 -4.36 -1.42 7.44
CA ASP A 62 -4.36 -2.09 8.73
C ASP A 62 -3.55 -3.40 8.64
N VAL A 63 -2.50 -3.49 9.46
CA VAL A 63 -1.49 -4.55 9.52
C VAL A 63 -1.39 -5.10 10.95
N GLY A 64 -2.27 -6.05 11.26
CA GLY A 64 -2.40 -6.54 12.63
C GLY A 64 -2.91 -5.43 13.54
N ASP A 65 -2.16 -5.13 14.61
CA ASP A 65 -2.47 -4.05 15.56
C ASP A 65 -1.95 -2.66 15.14
N HIS A 66 -1.29 -2.56 13.97
CA HIS A 66 -0.71 -1.32 13.48
C HIS A 66 -1.43 -0.84 12.24
N ALA A 67 -1.60 0.47 12.09
CA ALA A 67 -2.16 1.07 10.89
C ALA A 67 -1.12 1.93 10.19
N PHE A 68 -1.10 1.92 8.86
CA PHE A 68 -0.20 2.73 8.03
C PHE A 68 -1.01 3.61 7.09
N VAL A 69 -0.70 4.89 6.99
CA VAL A 69 -1.33 5.80 6.02
C VAL A 69 -0.42 5.98 4.82
N VAL A 70 -0.99 5.94 3.61
CA VAL A 70 -0.28 6.32 2.39
C VAL A 70 -0.14 7.83 2.37
N VAL A 71 1.09 8.31 2.41
CA VAL A 71 1.40 9.75 2.41
C VAL A 71 1.85 10.25 1.06
N ASP A 72 2.34 9.34 0.21
CA ASP A 72 2.86 9.69 -1.11
C ASP A 72 2.74 8.51 -2.09
N ALA A 73 2.68 8.81 -3.38
CA ALA A 73 2.52 7.84 -4.45
C ALA A 73 3.26 8.31 -5.70
N ASP A 74 4.34 7.60 -6.04
CA ASP A 74 5.22 7.91 -7.16
C ASP A 74 5.09 6.87 -8.29
N ARG A 75 5.19 7.31 -9.55
CA ARG A 75 5.22 6.39 -10.71
C ARG A 75 6.65 5.93 -10.96
N THR A 76 6.85 4.62 -11.13
CA THR A 76 8.14 4.10 -11.59
C THR A 76 8.23 4.11 -13.11
N GLU A 77 9.46 4.23 -13.62
CA GLU A 77 9.73 4.18 -15.06
C GLU A 77 9.29 2.87 -15.72
N SER A 78 9.27 1.78 -14.95
CA SER A 78 8.81 0.46 -15.40
C SER A 78 7.28 0.33 -15.47
N GLY A 79 6.53 1.40 -15.22
CA GLY A 79 5.05 1.40 -15.22
C GLY A 79 4.41 0.99 -13.90
N GLY A 80 5.21 0.77 -12.85
CA GLY A 80 4.74 0.49 -11.50
C GLY A 80 4.46 1.76 -10.69
N ARG A 81 4.20 1.55 -9.40
CA ARG A 81 3.94 2.59 -8.41
C ARG A 81 4.76 2.35 -7.15
N ILE A 82 5.29 3.40 -6.52
CA ILE A 82 5.89 3.34 -5.20
C ILE A 82 5.03 4.18 -4.27
N TYR A 83 4.40 3.53 -3.30
CA TYR A 83 3.59 4.21 -2.28
C TYR A 83 4.43 4.38 -1.03
N ARG A 84 4.61 5.62 -0.57
CA ARG A 84 5.19 5.87 0.75
C ARG A 84 4.10 5.75 1.79
N ILE A 85 4.35 4.93 2.79
CA ILE A 85 3.45 4.71 3.91
C ILE A 85 4.14 5.09 5.22
N GLU A 86 3.39 5.69 6.12
CA GLU A 86 3.85 6.06 7.45
C GLU A 86 2.95 5.40 8.50
N LEU A 87 3.55 4.94 9.58
CA LEU A 87 2.85 4.34 10.70
C LEU A 87 1.97 5.42 11.33
N VAL A 88 0.68 5.13 11.37
CA VAL A 88 -0.26 5.90 12.18
C VAL A 88 0.03 5.52 13.62
N ALA A 89 0.71 6.41 14.34
CA ALA A 89 0.86 6.25 15.78
C ALA A 89 -0.55 6.11 16.37
N ASP A 90 -0.81 4.98 17.04
CA ASP A 90 -2.02 4.84 17.82
C ASP A 90 -2.02 6.01 18.80
N ARG A 91 -3.08 6.82 18.74
CA ARG A 91 -3.25 7.96 19.62
C ARG A 91 -3.17 7.39 21.03
N GLU A 92 -2.04 7.62 21.70
CA GLU A 92 -1.76 7.10 23.03
C GLU A 92 -3.03 7.22 23.86
N GLY A 93 -3.56 6.06 24.27
CA GLY A 93 -4.70 5.99 25.14
C GLY A 93 -4.38 6.78 26.41
N ASP A 94 -5.23 7.78 26.65
CA ASP A 94 -5.36 8.62 27.83
C ASP A 94 -5.13 7.89 29.16
#